data_AF-B1MWK9-F1
#
_entry.id   AF-B1MWK9-F1
#
_cell.length_a   1.000
_cell.length_b   1.000
_cell.length_c   1.000
_cell.angle_alpha   90.00
_cell.angle_beta   90.00
_cell.angle_gamma   90.00
#
_symmetry.space_group_name_H-M   'P 1'
#
loop_
_entity.id
_entity.type
_entity.pdbx_description
1 polymer ?
#
loop_
_entity_poly.entity_id
_entity_poly.type
_entity_poly.pdbx_seq_one_letter_code
_entity_poly.pdbx_strand_id
1 'polypeptide(L)' 'MNVIVHIDETNKWPTVLSNLSHLYEHWQQSHDDGIIELLVNGEAVTQVRQDADIDLTDLYRRGIDVAVCNNSLQ' A
#
# COMPACT_ATOMS: atom_id res chain seq x y z
N MET A 1 -11.92 11.99 -0.68
CA MET A 1 -12.34 10.82 -1.49
C MET A 1 -11.66 9.57 -0.96
N ASN A 2 -12.33 8.42 -0.86
CA ASN A 2 -11.68 7.20 -0.35
C ASN A 2 -11.17 6.32 -1.51
N VAL A 3 -9.94 5.82 -1.39
CA VAL A 3 -9.28 5.01 -2.43
C VAL A 3 -8.67 3.74 -1.83
N ILE A 4 -8.92 2.62 -2.49
CA ILE A 4 -8.22 1.37 -2.25
C ILE A 4 -7.26 1.13 -3.42
N VAL A 5 -5.98 0.99 -3.13
CA VAL A 5 -4.95 0.57 -4.08
C VAL A 5 -4.72 -0.92 -3.90
N HIS A 6 -4.79 -1.70 -4.97
CA HIS A 6 -4.62 -3.15 -4.93
C HIS A 6 -3.27 -3.56 -5.54
N ILE A 7 -2.59 -4.51 -4.91
CA ILE A 7 -1.43 -5.20 -5.45
C ILE A 7 -1.56 -6.71 -5.25
N ASP A 8 -1.34 -7.47 -6.32
CA ASP A 8 -1.33 -8.93 -6.34
C ASP A 8 -0.03 -9.54 -6.92
N GLU A 9 0.74 -8.76 -7.67
CA GLU A 9 2.00 -9.16 -8.30
C GLU A 9 3.25 -8.61 -7.56
N THR A 10 4.24 -9.48 -7.34
CA THR A 10 5.49 -9.13 -6.63
C THR A 10 6.37 -8.11 -7.35
N ASN A 11 6.39 -8.12 -8.68
CA ASN A 11 7.21 -7.19 -9.46
C ASN A 11 6.65 -5.75 -9.51
N LYS A 12 5.44 -5.50 -8.99
CA LYS A 12 4.77 -4.20 -9.04
C LYS A 12 4.98 -3.34 -7.79
N TRP A 13 5.60 -3.87 -6.75
CA TRP A 13 5.84 -3.13 -5.50
C TRP A 13 6.49 -1.76 -5.70
N PRO A 14 7.58 -1.60 -6.48
CA PRO A 14 8.18 -0.28 -6.69
C PRO A 14 7.19 0.72 -7.30
N THR A 15 6.35 0.27 -8.23
CA THR A 15 5.34 1.09 -8.89
C THR A 15 4.22 1.49 -7.93
N VAL A 16 3.71 0.55 -7.14
CA VAL A 16 2.63 0.81 -6.19
C VAL A 16 3.07 1.78 -5.09
N LEU A 17 4.28 1.61 -4.55
CA LEU A 17 4.83 2.53 -3.55
C LEU A 17 5.03 3.94 -4.12
N SER A 18 5.55 4.07 -5.34
CA SER A 18 5.68 5.37 -6.01
C SER A 18 4.32 6.03 -6.24
N ASN A 19 3.32 5.27 -6.70
CA ASN A 19 1.99 5.79 -6.94
C ASN A 19 1.29 6.23 -5.64
N LEU A 20 1.45 5.48 -4.55
CA LEU A 20 0.93 5.87 -3.23
C LEU A 20 1.57 7.18 -2.75
N SER A 21 2.88 7.38 -2.98
CA SER A 21 3.53 8.65 -2.64
C SER A 21 2.95 9.81 -3.42
N HIS A 22 2.84 9.67 -4.74
CA HIS A 22 2.27 10.72 -5.60
C HIS A 22 0.81 11.03 -5.25
N LEU A 23 0.00 10.00 -4.96
CA LEU A 23 -1.40 10.16 -4.55
C LEU A 23 -1.50 10.94 -3.25
N TYR A 24 -0.70 10.55 -2.24
CA TYR A 24 -0.65 11.24 -0.96
C TYR A 24 -0.23 12.71 -1.12
N GLU A 25 0.84 12.98 -1.87
CA GLU A 25 1.32 14.34 -2.13
C GLU A 25 0.27 15.20 -2.82
N HIS A 26 -0.45 14.62 -3.79
CA HIS A 26 -1.55 15.31 -4.46
C HIS A 26 -2.68 15.67 -3.49
N TRP A 27 -3.07 14.74 -2.60
CA TRP A 27 -4.13 14.99 -1.61
C TRP A 27 -3.77 16.05 -0.57
N GLN A 28 -2.51 16.07 -0.12
CA GLN A 28 -2.01 17.13 0.74
C GLN A 28 -2.13 18.51 0.08
N GLN A 29 -1.90 18.60 -1.24
CA GLN A 29 -2.02 19.85 -1.99
C GLN A 29 -3.49 20.24 -2.23
N SER A 30 -4.35 19.26 -2.52
CA SER A 30 -5.78 19.50 -2.76
C SER A 30 -6.61 19.65 -1.49
N HIS A 31 -5.99 19.50 -0.30
CA HIS A 31 -6.67 19.47 1.00
C HIS A 31 -7.78 18.40 1.05
N ASP A 32 -7.54 17.26 0.41
CA ASP A 32 -8.45 16.11 0.49
C ASP A 32 -8.19 15.35 1.80
N ASP A 33 -9.26 15.13 2.58
CA ASP A 33 -9.27 14.42 3.86
C ASP A 33 -9.65 12.93 3.73
N GLY A 34 -9.62 12.43 2.50
CA GLY A 34 -9.88 11.04 2.17
C GLY A 34 -8.91 10.03 2.80
N ILE A 35 -9.35 8.77 2.81
CA ILE A 35 -8.55 7.64 3.30
C ILE A 35 -7.94 6.88 2.12
N ILE A 36 -6.65 6.54 2.24
CA ILE A 36 -5.96 5.62 1.35
C ILE A 36 -5.76 4.30 2.10
N GLU A 37 -6.18 3.20 1.49
CA GLU A 37 -5.86 1.85 1.94
C GLU A 37 -5.08 1.12 0.84
N LEU A 38 -4.03 0.39 1.21
CA LEU A 38 -3.34 -0.56 0.35
C LEU A 38 -3.81 -1.98 0.67
N LEU A 39 -4.48 -2.62 -0.28
CA LEU A 39 -4.84 -4.04 -0.22
C LEU A 39 -3.79 -4.90 -0.93
N VAL A 40 -3.12 -5.75 -0.15
CA VAL A 40 -2.12 -6.71 -0.61
C VAL A 40 -2.76 -8.09 -0.71
N ASN A 41 -2.68 -8.71 -1.89
CA ASN A 41 -3.27 -10.01 -2.17
C ASN A 41 -2.31 -10.86 -3.02
N GLY A 42 -2.71 -12.10 -3.34
CA GLY A 42 -1.98 -12.94 -4.29
C GLY A 42 -0.53 -13.20 -3.88
N GLU A 43 0.38 -13.19 -4.87
CA GLU A 43 1.80 -13.47 -4.66
C GLU A 43 2.51 -12.35 -3.90
N ALA A 44 2.03 -11.11 -4.02
CA ALA A 44 2.59 -9.93 -3.34
C ALA A 44 2.58 -10.05 -1.82
N VAL A 45 1.68 -10.84 -1.23
CA VAL A 45 1.58 -11.08 0.22
C VAL A 45 2.87 -11.66 0.81
N THR A 46 3.62 -12.44 0.04
CA THR A 46 4.89 -13.03 0.50
C THR A 46 5.93 -11.97 0.90
N GLN A 47 5.82 -10.75 0.36
CA GLN A 47 6.76 -9.66 0.57
C GLN A 47 6.34 -8.68 1.68
N VAL A 48 5.29 -8.98 2.44
CA VAL A 48 4.88 -8.19 3.62
C VAL A 48 4.93 -8.99 4.93
N ARG A 49 5.61 -10.14 4.91
CA ARG A 49 5.91 -10.93 6.11
C ARG A 49 7.03 -10.24 6.91
N GLN A 50 7.16 -10.57 8.21
CA GLN A 50 8.10 -9.90 9.12
C GLN A 50 9.58 -9.98 8.69
N ASP A 51 9.92 -10.92 7.81
CA ASP A 51 11.25 -11.19 7.25
C ASP A 51 11.45 -10.64 5.83
N ALA A 52 10.46 -9.94 5.26
CA ALA A 52 10.53 -9.44 3.91
C ALA A 52 11.25 -8.08 3.80
N ASP A 53 11.88 -7.84 2.65
CA ASP A 53 12.67 -6.63 2.36
C ASP A 53 11.85 -5.36 2.12
N ILE A 54 10.52 -5.44 2.07
CA ILE A 54 9.68 -4.27 1.79
C ILE A 54 9.51 -3.42 3.04
N ASP A 55 9.91 -2.16 2.93
CA ASP A 55 9.67 -1.15 3.95
C ASP A 55 8.32 -0.45 3.72
N LEU A 56 7.36 -0.73 4.62
CA LEU A 56 6.05 -0.08 4.64
C LEU A 56 5.96 1.05 5.69
N THR A 57 7.05 1.36 6.39
CA THR A 57 7.05 2.33 7.50
C THR A 57 6.57 3.70 7.06
N ASP A 58 6.95 4.12 5.85
CA ASP A 58 6.55 5.41 5.30
C ASP A 58 5.04 5.49 5.04
N LEU A 59 4.40 4.38 4.62
CA LEU A 59 2.95 4.32 4.43
C LEU A 59 2.21 4.54 5.75
N TYR A 60 2.62 3.84 6.81
CA TYR A 60 2.02 4.01 8.14
C TYR A 60 2.22 5.42 8.70
N ARG A 61 3.39 6.04 8.50
CA ARG A 61 3.64 7.43 8.92
C ARG A 61 2.74 8.43 8.21
N ARG A 62 2.35 8.13 6.97
CA ARG A 62 1.42 8.93 6.16
C ARG A 62 -0.05 8.64 6.46
N GLY A 63 -0.34 7.74 7.41
CA GLY A 63 -1.71 7.35 7.75
C GLY A 63 -2.37 6.46 6.70
N ILE A 64 -1.58 5.77 5.88
CA ILE A 64 -2.07 4.80 4.89
C ILE A 64 -2.17 3.44 5.57
N ASP A 65 -3.38 2.88 5.60
CA ASP A 65 -3.63 1.55 6.14
C ASP A 65 -3.18 0.48 5.14
N VAL A 66 -2.60 -0.62 5.65
CA VAL A 66 -2.21 -1.77 4.84
C VAL A 66 -3.01 -2.99 5.27
N ALA A 67 -3.89 -3.45 4.39
CA ALA A 67 -4.67 -4.66 4.56
C ALA A 67 -4.02 -5.81 3.77
N VAL A 68 -3.88 -6.98 4.41
CA VAL A 68 -3.24 -8.16 3.80
C VAL A 68 -4.26 -9.29 3.73
N CYS A 69 -4.40 -9.91 2.56
CA CYS A 69 -5.33 -11.01 2.34
C CYS A 69 -4.94 -12.24 3.17
N ASN A 70 -5.79 -12.60 4.14
CA ASN A 70 -5.56 -13.75 5.01
C ASN A 70 -5.52 -15.09 4.27
N ASN A 71 -6.26 -15.24 3.16
CA ASN A 71 -6.26 -16.48 2.38
C ASN A 71 -4.94 -16.69 1.62
N SER A 72 -4.29 -15.59 1.22
CA SER A 72 -3.00 -15.61 0.54
C SER A 72 -1.80 -15.69 1.51
N LEU A 73 -2.04 -15.63 2.82
CA LEU A 73 -1.04 -15.88 3.87
C LEU A 73 -0.84 -17.37 4.17
N GLN A 74 -1.72 -18.25 3.67
CA GLN A 74 -1.71 -19.69 3.95
C GLN A 74 -0.61 -20.45 3.18
#